data_AF-B9G3S5-F1
#
_entry.id   AF-B9G3S5-F1
#
_cell.length_a   1.000
_cell.length_b   1.000
_cell.length_c   1.000
_cell.angle_alpha   90.00
_cell.angle_beta   90.00
_cell.angle_gamma   90.00
#
_symmetry.space_group_name_H-M   'P 1'
#
loop_
_entity.id
_entity.type
_entity.pdbx_description
1 polymer ?
#
loop_
_entity_poly.entity_id
_entity_poly.type
_entity_poly.pdbx_seq_one_letter_code
_entity_poly.pdbx_strand_id
1 'polypeptide(L)'
;MAAAEAAAPIHDEAEDDLPYETIVTRKIKANHRKSVVKLLIPVMNKLGKPGTVGGTGYIVYNAGRKFLILTCSHGLDTWICPEPIRVLFDNLVVAQALVKVCERKKEVAILSVDVSLKHRELTDAGEYPPVAFDHQPVRKGDPLVLLGYPWPSSKTGSTNLGSFFGSVTNEAALVGKLKDTPPEEHMMTVNADYSGAGGSSGAPVFRGENGKVVGTNVHGGKEVLCFVTVSWIQDTLRNLQEVKKSGLGPNATIEEILESCFALLKSDEAGPSSRITSPSS
;
A
#
# COMPACT_ATOMS: atom_id res chain seq x y z
N MET A 1 51.80 -13.61 35.46
CA MET A 1 51.00 -14.58 34.68
C MET A 1 49.53 -14.33 35.00
N ALA A 2 48.82 -13.63 34.11
CA ALA A 2 47.36 -13.55 34.14
C ALA A 2 46.90 -14.24 32.85
N ALA A 3 46.12 -15.30 33.00
CA ALA A 3 45.56 -16.04 31.88
C ALA A 3 44.48 -15.19 31.22
N ALA A 4 44.64 -14.94 29.91
CA ALA A 4 43.59 -14.36 29.08
C ALA A 4 42.50 -15.43 28.89
N GLU A 5 41.31 -15.15 29.39
CA GLU A 5 40.10 -15.91 29.14
C GLU A 5 39.69 -15.66 27.69
N ALA A 6 39.85 -16.66 26.83
CA ALA A 6 39.45 -16.58 25.43
C ALA A 6 37.92 -16.56 25.36
N ALA A 7 37.35 -15.43 24.94
CA ALA A 7 35.94 -15.32 24.63
C ALA A 7 35.56 -16.35 23.56
N ALA A 8 34.55 -17.16 23.86
CA ALA A 8 33.99 -18.13 22.94
C ALA A 8 33.48 -17.41 21.67
N PRO A 9 33.67 -18.00 20.48
CA PRO A 9 33.21 -17.41 19.24
C PRO A 9 31.68 -17.34 19.25
N ILE A 10 31.16 -16.15 18.98
CA ILE A 10 29.74 -15.92 18.69
C ILE A 10 29.49 -16.65 17.38
N HIS A 11 28.79 -17.79 17.44
CA HIS A 11 28.30 -18.47 16.25
C HIS A 11 27.22 -17.58 15.63
N ASP A 12 27.53 -16.91 14.52
CA ASP A 12 26.50 -16.51 13.55
C ASP A 12 25.84 -17.81 13.10
N GLU A 13 24.59 -18.04 13.53
CA GLU A 13 23.77 -19.10 12.96
C GLU A 13 23.72 -18.87 11.45
N ALA A 14 24.22 -19.83 10.67
CA ALA A 14 24.16 -19.76 9.22
C ALA A 14 22.69 -19.57 8.81
N GLU A 15 22.43 -18.66 7.89
CA GLU A 15 21.07 -18.28 7.44
C GLU A 15 20.23 -19.49 6.98
N ASP A 16 20.90 -20.60 6.65
CA ASP A 16 20.37 -21.89 6.23
C ASP A 16 19.65 -22.70 7.33
N ASP A 17 19.88 -22.41 8.62
CA ASP A 17 19.23 -23.13 9.74
C ASP A 17 17.93 -22.46 10.24
N LEU A 18 17.57 -21.30 9.68
CA LEU A 18 16.37 -20.57 10.07
C LEU A 18 15.10 -21.18 9.46
N PRO A 19 13.94 -21.14 10.15
CA PRO A 19 12.67 -21.52 9.56
C PRO A 19 12.40 -20.75 8.26
N TYR A 20 11.88 -21.43 7.23
CA TYR A 20 11.55 -20.85 5.93
C TYR A 20 10.81 -19.50 6.05
N GLU A 21 9.84 -19.44 6.94
CA GLU A 21 8.99 -18.28 7.25
C GLU A 21 9.84 -17.07 7.69
N THR A 22 10.86 -17.32 8.50
CA THR A 22 11.79 -16.30 9.00
C THR A 22 12.68 -15.78 7.86
N ILE A 23 13.22 -16.69 7.04
CA ILE A 23 14.07 -16.35 5.89
C ILE A 23 13.30 -15.47 4.91
N VAL A 24 12.12 -15.92 4.49
CA VAL A 24 11.29 -15.22 3.50
C VAL A 24 10.84 -13.86 4.01
N THR A 25 10.39 -13.79 5.27
CA THR A 25 9.94 -12.53 5.89
C THR A 25 11.08 -11.51 5.98
N ARG A 26 12.29 -11.95 6.39
CA ARG A 26 13.47 -11.08 6.45
C ARG A 26 13.87 -10.59 5.07
N LYS A 27 13.91 -11.49 4.08
CA LYS A 27 14.26 -11.16 2.69
C LYS A 27 13.28 -10.14 2.09
N ILE A 28 11.98 -10.38 2.19
CA ILE A 28 10.95 -9.47 1.66
C ILE A 28 11.03 -8.12 2.36
N LYS A 29 11.15 -8.09 3.69
CA LYS A 29 11.31 -6.83 4.43
C LYS A 29 12.57 -6.08 4.01
N ALA A 30 13.70 -6.75 3.87
CA ALA A 30 14.95 -6.12 3.46
C ALA A 30 14.83 -5.48 2.06
N ASN A 31 14.22 -6.20 1.12
CA ASN A 31 14.07 -5.78 -0.27
C ASN A 31 13.03 -4.66 -0.46
N HIS A 32 11.97 -4.65 0.36
CA HIS A 32 10.81 -3.78 0.13
C HIS A 32 10.54 -2.76 1.23
N ARG A 33 11.38 -2.66 2.28
CA ARG A 33 11.18 -1.66 3.35
C ARG A 33 11.07 -0.23 2.85
N LYS A 34 11.79 0.11 1.77
CA LYS A 34 11.75 1.42 1.11
C LYS A 34 10.58 1.57 0.13
N SER A 35 9.99 0.47 -0.33
CA SER A 35 8.83 0.47 -1.23
C SER A 35 7.50 0.60 -0.48
N VAL A 36 7.48 0.40 0.84
CA VAL A 36 6.26 0.43 1.66
C VAL A 36 6.25 1.67 2.55
N VAL A 37 5.19 2.46 2.42
CA VAL A 37 5.05 3.76 3.05
C VAL A 37 3.92 3.77 4.06
N LYS A 38 4.07 4.62 5.07
CA LYS A 38 3.05 4.82 6.09
C LYS A 38 2.15 5.98 5.70
N LEU A 39 0.84 5.78 5.78
CA LEU A 39 -0.15 6.81 5.51
C LEU A 39 -0.65 7.41 6.82
N LEU A 40 -0.70 8.74 6.86
CA LEU A 40 -1.29 9.53 7.94
C LEU A 40 -2.51 10.24 7.37
N ILE A 41 -3.69 9.72 7.69
CA ILE A 41 -4.95 10.19 7.12
C ILE A 41 -5.65 11.07 8.16
N PRO A 42 -5.86 12.37 7.90
CA PRO A 42 -6.62 13.25 8.79
C PRO A 42 -8.09 12.82 8.87
N VAL A 43 -8.63 12.66 10.08
CA VAL A 43 -10.02 12.22 10.30
C VAL A 43 -10.69 13.02 11.41
N MET A 44 -12.03 13.00 11.44
CA MET A 44 -12.78 13.41 12.64
C MET A 44 -13.04 12.18 13.49
N ASN A 45 -12.66 12.23 14.76
CA ASN A 45 -13.01 11.15 15.67
C ASN A 45 -14.51 11.21 16.04
N LYS A 46 -14.99 10.17 16.75
CA LYS A 46 -16.40 10.06 17.19
C LYS A 46 -16.89 11.22 18.05
N LEU A 47 -15.99 12.03 18.60
CA LEU A 47 -16.29 13.21 19.42
C LEU A 47 -16.25 14.51 18.60
N GLY A 48 -16.12 14.43 17.27
CA GLY A 48 -16.01 15.60 16.41
C GLY A 48 -14.72 16.38 16.62
N LYS A 49 -13.63 15.74 17.08
CA LYS A 49 -12.31 16.37 17.20
C LYS A 49 -11.38 15.88 16.08
N PRO A 50 -10.54 16.76 15.52
CA PRO A 50 -9.52 16.38 14.56
C PRO A 50 -8.59 15.31 15.13
N GLY A 51 -8.24 14.35 14.29
CA GLY A 51 -7.33 13.26 14.61
C GLY A 51 -6.61 12.77 13.37
N THR A 52 -5.85 11.69 13.53
CA THR A 52 -5.16 11.02 12.43
C THR A 52 -5.29 9.52 12.61
N VAL A 53 -5.65 8.82 11.54
CA VAL A 53 -5.58 7.35 11.48
C VAL A 53 -4.41 6.92 10.62
N GLY A 54 -3.93 5.74 10.94
CA GLY A 54 -2.90 5.05 10.16
C GLY A 54 -3.45 4.25 9.01
N GLY A 55 -2.70 4.23 7.93
CA GLY A 55 -2.81 3.22 6.89
C GLY A 55 -1.43 2.84 6.36
N THR A 56 -1.41 1.89 5.44
CA THR A 56 -0.24 1.52 4.68
C THR A 56 -0.50 1.76 3.20
N GLY A 57 0.53 2.17 2.46
CA GLY A 57 0.53 2.14 1.00
C GLY A 57 1.87 1.65 0.51
N TYR A 58 2.00 1.47 -0.80
CA TYR A 58 3.26 1.04 -1.40
C TYR A 58 3.49 1.71 -2.76
N ILE A 59 4.76 1.93 -3.06
CA ILE A 59 5.22 2.61 -4.27
C ILE A 59 4.98 1.70 -5.45
N VAL A 60 4.21 2.18 -6.43
CA VAL A 60 3.91 1.48 -7.69
C VAL A 60 4.46 2.21 -8.91
N TYR A 61 4.95 3.44 -8.71
CA TYR A 61 5.67 4.22 -9.71
C TYR A 61 6.61 5.19 -9.01
N ASN A 62 7.82 5.36 -9.53
CA ASN A 62 8.78 6.37 -9.09
C ASN A 62 9.58 6.90 -10.30
N ALA A 63 9.48 8.20 -10.56
CA ALA A 63 10.28 8.91 -11.58
C ALA A 63 11.26 9.93 -10.96
N GLY A 64 11.74 9.63 -9.75
CA GLY A 64 12.56 10.50 -8.91
C GLY A 64 11.77 11.64 -8.27
N ARG A 65 10.98 12.41 -9.04
CA ARG A 65 10.28 13.58 -8.50
C ARG A 65 8.82 13.35 -8.14
N LYS A 66 8.23 12.28 -8.68
CA LYS A 66 6.82 11.97 -8.52
C LYS A 66 6.67 10.49 -8.21
N PHE A 67 5.91 10.20 -7.16
CA PHE A 67 5.53 8.86 -6.76
C PHE A 67 4.05 8.64 -7.03
N LEU A 68 3.71 7.40 -7.40
CA LEU A 68 2.36 6.89 -7.23
C LEU A 68 2.37 5.83 -6.14
N ILE A 69 1.45 5.96 -5.20
CA ILE A 69 1.27 5.06 -4.07
C ILE A 69 -0.07 4.37 -4.22
N LEU A 70 -0.07 3.04 -4.22
CA LEU A 70 -1.29 2.24 -4.18
C LEU A 70 -1.65 1.91 -2.74
N THR A 71 -2.93 2.01 -2.42
CA THR A 71 -3.50 1.66 -1.11
C THR A 71 -4.96 1.21 -1.26
N CYS A 72 -5.58 0.78 -0.16
CA CYS A 72 -7.01 0.49 -0.12
C CYS A 72 -7.84 1.78 0.03
N SER A 73 -9.07 1.78 -0.46
CA SER A 73 -9.91 2.98 -0.45
C SER A 73 -10.64 3.25 0.87
N HIS A 74 -10.98 2.23 1.68
CA HIS A 74 -11.80 2.47 2.90
C HIS A 74 -11.11 3.37 3.92
N GLY A 75 -9.76 3.37 3.96
CA GLY A 75 -9.02 4.31 4.81
C GLY A 75 -9.36 5.78 4.49
N LEU A 76 -9.77 6.06 3.24
CA LEU A 76 -10.11 7.39 2.74
C LEU A 76 -11.61 7.75 2.93
N ASP A 77 -12.45 6.84 3.43
CA ASP A 77 -13.86 7.15 3.73
C ASP A 77 -14.02 8.16 4.86
N THR A 78 -13.07 8.14 5.79
CA THR A 78 -13.09 8.98 7.00
C THR A 78 -12.24 10.24 6.85
N TRP A 79 -11.64 10.43 5.67
CA TRP A 79 -10.74 11.54 5.38
C TRP A 79 -11.49 12.88 5.35
N ILE A 80 -10.98 13.86 6.09
CA ILE A 80 -11.48 15.24 6.05
C ILE A 80 -10.73 16.02 4.96
N CYS A 81 -11.39 16.24 3.83
CA CYS A 81 -10.96 17.23 2.83
C CYS A 81 -11.21 18.65 3.38
N PRO A 82 -10.30 19.63 3.22
CA PRO A 82 -9.14 19.66 2.32
C PRO A 82 -7.80 19.19 2.92
N GLU A 83 -7.78 18.66 4.13
CA GLU A 83 -6.51 18.44 4.82
C GLU A 83 -5.71 17.32 4.15
N PRO A 84 -4.46 17.56 3.74
CA PRO A 84 -3.77 16.61 2.88
C PRO A 84 -3.47 15.30 3.61
N ILE A 85 -3.68 14.19 2.91
CA ILE A 85 -3.12 12.90 3.32
C ILE A 85 -1.59 13.05 3.30
N ARG A 86 -0.93 12.55 4.34
CA ARG A 86 0.53 12.58 4.40
C ARG A 86 1.10 11.18 4.24
N VAL A 87 2.17 11.07 3.48
CA VAL A 87 2.92 9.84 3.22
C VAL A 87 4.25 9.96 3.92
N LEU A 88 4.55 9.02 4.81
CA LEU A 88 5.79 8.96 5.57
C LEU A 88 6.67 7.86 4.99
N PHE A 89 7.79 8.26 4.41
CA PHE A 89 8.84 7.41 3.86
C PHE A 89 9.85 7.06 4.97
N ASP A 90 10.07 5.76 5.20
CA ASP A 90 10.99 5.20 6.20
C ASP A 90 10.91 5.73 7.62
N ASN A 91 9.73 6.23 8.02
CA ASN A 91 9.56 6.94 9.29
C ASN A 91 10.40 8.22 9.45
N LEU A 92 10.92 8.79 8.35
CA LEU A 92 11.76 9.98 8.36
C LEU A 92 11.13 11.15 7.62
N VAL A 93 10.72 10.95 6.37
CA VAL A 93 10.32 12.05 5.48
C VAL A 93 8.81 12.04 5.28
N VAL A 94 8.15 13.15 5.61
CA VAL A 94 6.71 13.31 5.45
C VAL A 94 6.43 14.19 4.23
N ALA A 95 5.77 13.63 3.22
CA ALA A 95 5.32 14.35 2.04
C ALA A 95 3.78 14.39 1.97
N GLN A 96 3.23 15.39 1.30
CA GLN A 96 1.79 15.50 1.06
C GLN A 96 1.39 14.71 -0.19
N ALA A 97 0.24 14.05 -0.12
CA ALA A 97 -0.34 13.29 -1.21
C ALA A 97 -1.64 13.93 -1.71
N LEU A 98 -1.87 13.79 -3.02
CA LEU A 98 -3.15 14.06 -3.67
C LEU A 98 -3.80 12.72 -4.03
N VAL A 99 -5.11 12.61 -3.82
CA VAL A 99 -5.88 11.44 -4.26
C VAL A 99 -6.14 11.56 -5.76
N LYS A 100 -5.63 10.61 -6.55
CA LYS A 100 -5.88 10.54 -8.00
C LYS A 100 -7.03 9.59 -8.33
N VAL A 101 -7.06 8.45 -7.66
CA VAL A 101 -8.12 7.43 -7.81
C VAL A 101 -8.60 7.01 -6.43
N CYS A 102 -9.91 6.84 -6.28
CA CYS A 102 -10.51 6.26 -5.07
C CYS A 102 -11.79 5.49 -5.43
N GLU A 103 -11.61 4.21 -5.78
CA GLU A 103 -12.70 3.29 -6.12
C GLU A 103 -13.20 2.57 -4.87
N ARG A 104 -14.10 3.25 -4.14
CA ARG A 104 -14.56 2.83 -2.80
C ARG A 104 -15.14 1.42 -2.75
N LYS A 105 -15.94 1.05 -3.76
CA LYS A 105 -16.55 -0.29 -3.85
C LYS A 105 -15.55 -1.40 -4.18
N LYS A 106 -14.39 -1.03 -4.72
CA LYS A 106 -13.38 -1.97 -5.24
C LYS A 106 -12.15 -2.07 -4.34
N GLU A 107 -12.09 -1.27 -3.28
CA GLU A 107 -10.96 -1.21 -2.34
C GLU A 107 -9.62 -0.83 -2.98
N VAL A 108 -9.65 0.04 -4.00
CA VAL A 108 -8.45 0.51 -4.71
C VAL A 108 -8.37 2.03 -4.69
N ALA A 109 -7.23 2.57 -4.27
CA ALA A 109 -6.92 3.99 -4.36
C ALA A 109 -5.47 4.21 -4.83
N ILE A 110 -5.28 5.27 -5.60
CA ILE A 110 -3.96 5.75 -6.04
C ILE A 110 -3.77 7.17 -5.51
N LEU A 111 -2.66 7.37 -4.80
CA LEU A 111 -2.20 8.67 -4.34
C LEU A 111 -1.00 9.11 -5.18
N SER A 112 -0.91 10.39 -5.50
CA SER A 112 0.30 10.98 -6.07
C SER A 112 1.04 11.83 -5.04
N VAL A 113 2.35 11.68 -4.98
CA VAL A 113 3.23 12.52 -4.15
C VAL A 113 4.23 13.22 -5.07
N ASP A 114 4.26 14.54 -5.05
CA ASP A 114 5.28 15.35 -5.71
C ASP A 114 6.31 15.82 -4.68
N VAL A 115 7.56 15.42 -4.86
CA VAL A 115 8.68 15.75 -3.96
C VAL A 115 9.63 16.79 -4.55
N SER A 116 9.38 17.24 -5.79
CA SER A 116 10.31 18.04 -6.61
C SER A 116 10.81 19.33 -5.94
N LEU A 117 9.99 19.96 -5.09
CA LEU A 117 10.30 21.25 -4.49
C LEU A 117 10.74 21.18 -3.02
N LYS A 118 10.34 20.14 -2.28
CA LYS A 118 10.45 20.12 -0.80
C LYS A 118 11.24 18.95 -0.24
N HIS A 119 11.38 17.85 -0.97
CA HIS A 119 11.99 16.62 -0.47
C HIS A 119 12.98 16.05 -1.48
N ARG A 120 14.08 16.77 -1.72
CA ARG A 120 15.12 16.36 -2.68
C ARG A 120 15.80 15.05 -2.28
N GLU A 121 15.82 14.74 -0.99
CA GLU A 121 16.28 13.48 -0.41
C GLU A 121 15.49 12.26 -0.93
N LEU A 122 14.26 12.45 -1.40
CA LEU A 122 13.45 11.38 -1.98
C LEU A 122 13.65 11.24 -3.50
N THR A 123 14.58 11.98 -4.12
CA THR A 123 14.68 12.02 -5.59
C THR A 123 15.47 10.90 -6.24
N ASP A 124 16.17 10.08 -5.45
CA ASP A 124 16.84 8.88 -5.96
C ASP A 124 15.82 7.75 -6.20
N ALA A 125 15.56 7.48 -7.48
CA ALA A 125 14.66 6.42 -7.90
C ALA A 125 15.13 5.01 -7.49
N GLY A 126 16.44 4.83 -7.30
CA GLY A 126 17.02 3.56 -6.85
C GLY A 126 16.83 3.31 -5.35
N GLU A 127 16.71 4.36 -4.54
CA GLU A 127 16.51 4.23 -3.10
C GLU A 127 15.08 3.81 -2.74
N TYR A 128 14.09 4.32 -3.48
CA TYR A 128 12.67 4.10 -3.26
C TYR A 128 12.02 3.36 -4.45
N PRO A 129 12.36 2.08 -4.67
CA PRO A 129 11.93 1.37 -5.87
C PRO A 129 10.43 1.05 -5.83
N PRO A 130 9.73 1.12 -6.97
CA PRO A 130 8.39 0.57 -7.07
C PRO A 130 8.41 -0.95 -6.89
N VAL A 131 7.31 -1.50 -6.37
CA VAL A 131 7.13 -2.95 -6.30
C VAL A 131 6.84 -3.52 -7.69
N ALA A 132 7.18 -4.79 -7.90
CA ALA A 132 6.73 -5.55 -9.06
C ALA A 132 5.48 -6.36 -8.71
N PHE A 133 4.55 -6.46 -9.65
CA PHE A 133 3.35 -7.28 -9.48
C PHE A 133 3.55 -8.71 -9.98
N ASP A 134 2.88 -9.64 -9.31
CA ASP A 134 2.68 -10.99 -9.78
C ASP A 134 1.27 -11.13 -10.35
N HIS A 135 1.19 -11.27 -11.67
CA HIS A 135 -0.08 -11.45 -12.37
C HIS A 135 -0.55 -12.91 -12.38
N GLN A 136 0.22 -13.84 -11.81
CA GLN A 136 -0.21 -15.23 -11.68
C GLN A 136 -1.27 -15.38 -10.56
N PRO A 137 -2.28 -16.25 -10.76
CA PRO A 137 -3.25 -16.56 -9.71
C PRO A 137 -2.56 -17.06 -8.43
N VAL A 138 -3.13 -16.70 -7.29
CA VAL A 138 -2.79 -17.29 -5.99
C VAL A 138 -3.62 -18.55 -5.77
N ARG A 139 -3.07 -19.53 -5.07
CA ARG A 139 -3.70 -20.81 -4.75
C ARG A 139 -3.65 -21.05 -3.26
N LYS A 140 -4.57 -21.85 -2.74
CA LYS A 140 -4.55 -22.30 -1.35
C LYS A 140 -3.20 -22.91 -0.98
N GLY A 141 -2.63 -22.46 0.14
CA GLY A 141 -1.33 -22.88 0.64
C GLY A 141 -0.15 -22.07 0.11
N ASP A 142 -0.34 -21.18 -0.89
CA ASP A 142 0.73 -20.30 -1.35
C ASP A 142 1.24 -19.44 -0.18
N PRO A 143 2.57 -19.39 0.06
CA PRO A 143 3.16 -18.61 1.12
C PRO A 143 3.08 -17.12 0.80
N LEU A 144 2.69 -16.34 1.79
CA LEU A 144 2.47 -14.90 1.69
C LEU A 144 3.24 -14.17 2.79
N VAL A 145 3.66 -12.94 2.48
CA VAL A 145 4.17 -12.00 3.48
C VAL A 145 3.43 -10.67 3.34
N LEU A 146 2.73 -10.30 4.41
CA LEU A 146 2.17 -8.96 4.56
C LEU A 146 3.26 -8.04 5.10
N LEU A 147 3.53 -6.93 4.43
CA LEU A 147 4.50 -5.92 4.88
C LEU A 147 3.78 -4.59 5.07
N GLY A 148 3.63 -4.12 6.31
CA GLY A 148 2.84 -2.91 6.57
C GLY A 148 3.05 -2.31 7.95
N TYR A 149 2.39 -1.18 8.19
CA TYR A 149 2.51 -0.41 9.42
C TYR A 149 1.33 -0.69 10.36
N PRO A 150 1.40 -1.72 11.22
CA PRO A 150 0.40 -1.91 12.25
C PRO A 150 0.36 -0.68 13.14
N TRP A 151 -0.81 -0.08 13.26
CA TRP A 151 -1.09 0.97 14.19
C TRP A 151 -1.62 0.36 15.48
N PRO A 152 -0.86 0.46 16.58
CA PRO A 152 -1.30 -0.10 17.84
C PRO A 152 -2.52 0.66 18.37
N SER A 153 -3.43 -0.08 19.00
CA SER A 153 -4.51 0.48 19.81
C SER A 153 -3.99 1.07 21.13
N SER A 154 -2.76 0.72 21.54
CA SER A 154 -2.09 1.22 22.74
C SER A 154 -1.00 2.25 22.42
N LYS A 155 -0.78 3.19 23.35
CA LYS A 155 0.25 4.25 23.26
C LYS A 155 1.71 3.74 23.21
N THR A 156 1.94 2.42 23.19
CA THR A 156 3.26 1.78 23.32
C THR A 156 3.60 0.82 22.19
N GLY A 157 2.69 0.56 21.24
CA GLY A 157 3.04 -0.34 20.14
C GLY A 157 3.95 0.33 19.11
N SER A 158 4.71 -0.50 18.40
CA SER A 158 5.68 -0.03 17.43
C SER A 158 4.96 0.57 16.22
N THR A 159 5.30 1.82 15.89
CA THR A 159 4.92 2.46 14.63
C THR A 159 5.77 2.02 13.44
N ASN A 160 6.61 1.00 13.62
CA ASN A 160 7.58 0.54 12.64
C ASN A 160 6.95 -0.43 11.65
N LEU A 161 7.65 -0.61 10.53
CA LEU A 161 7.27 -1.58 9.51
C LEU A 161 7.29 -3.01 10.09
N GLY A 162 6.11 -3.61 10.16
CA GLY A 162 5.89 -5.01 10.53
C GLY A 162 5.86 -5.90 9.29
N SER A 163 6.25 -7.15 9.46
CA SER A 163 6.31 -8.16 8.40
C SER A 163 5.73 -9.46 8.94
N PHE A 164 4.69 -9.97 8.30
CA PHE A 164 3.86 -11.07 8.83
C PHE A 164 3.73 -12.17 7.80
N PHE A 165 4.25 -13.34 8.12
CA PHE A 165 4.12 -14.54 7.30
C PHE A 165 2.72 -15.15 7.46
N GLY A 166 2.23 -15.76 6.39
CA GLY A 166 1.08 -16.64 6.38
C GLY A 166 0.93 -17.33 5.03
N SER A 167 -0.25 -17.84 4.74
CA SER A 167 -0.58 -18.55 3.53
C SER A 167 -2.02 -18.26 3.10
N VAL A 168 -2.32 -18.53 1.83
CA VAL A 168 -3.70 -18.48 1.34
C VAL A 168 -4.50 -19.61 1.99
N THR A 169 -5.57 -19.26 2.71
CA THR A 169 -6.43 -20.25 3.38
C THR A 169 -7.59 -20.69 2.51
N ASN A 170 -8.23 -19.74 1.82
CA ASN A 170 -9.30 -19.99 0.87
C ASN A 170 -9.40 -18.86 -0.16
N GLU A 171 -9.80 -19.20 -1.38
CA GLU A 171 -10.34 -18.22 -2.33
C GLU A 171 -11.79 -17.95 -1.95
N ALA A 172 -12.11 -16.71 -1.59
CA ALA A 172 -13.45 -16.38 -1.13
C ALA A 172 -13.90 -15.04 -1.71
N ALA A 173 -14.93 -15.06 -2.56
CA ALA A 173 -15.75 -13.86 -2.76
C ALA A 173 -16.19 -13.34 -1.38
N LEU A 174 -16.11 -12.04 -1.14
CA LEU A 174 -16.35 -11.48 0.20
C LEU A 174 -17.85 -11.55 0.56
N VAL A 175 -18.32 -12.69 1.07
CA VAL A 175 -19.73 -12.89 1.41
C VAL A 175 -20.07 -12.12 2.69
N GLY A 176 -20.68 -10.94 2.53
CA GLY A 176 -21.24 -10.18 3.65
C GLY A 176 -21.75 -8.79 3.29
N LYS A 177 -21.06 -8.07 2.39
CA LYS A 177 -21.49 -6.75 1.88
C LYS A 177 -22.14 -6.81 0.50
N LEU A 178 -22.25 -8.01 -0.09
CA LEU A 178 -22.60 -8.24 -1.49
C LEU A 178 -24.10 -8.42 -1.76
N LYS A 179 -24.95 -8.40 -0.73
CA LYS A 179 -26.37 -8.79 -0.88
C LYS A 179 -27.14 -7.93 -1.90
N ASP A 180 -26.70 -6.68 -2.08
CA ASP A 180 -27.29 -5.71 -3.02
C ASP A 180 -26.30 -5.27 -4.12
N THR A 181 -25.16 -5.94 -4.27
CA THR A 181 -24.16 -5.63 -5.30
C THR A 181 -24.34 -6.61 -6.47
N PRO A 182 -24.36 -6.16 -7.73
CA PRO A 182 -24.40 -7.09 -8.87
C PRO A 182 -23.21 -8.06 -8.83
N PRO A 183 -23.36 -9.33 -9.26
CA PRO A 183 -22.28 -10.33 -9.25
C PRO A 183 -20.99 -9.87 -9.94
N GLU A 184 -21.10 -9.10 -11.01
CA GLU A 184 -20.01 -8.47 -11.76
C GLU A 184 -19.30 -7.35 -10.97
N GLU A 185 -19.96 -6.79 -9.96
CA GLU A 185 -19.39 -5.82 -9.04
C GLU A 185 -18.79 -6.47 -7.78
N HIS A 186 -19.04 -7.76 -7.53
CA HIS A 186 -18.58 -8.47 -6.33
C HIS A 186 -17.06 -8.44 -6.20
N MET A 187 -16.59 -7.83 -5.11
CA MET A 187 -15.17 -7.84 -4.78
C MET A 187 -14.65 -9.26 -4.56
N MET A 188 -13.71 -9.65 -5.40
CA MET A 188 -12.94 -10.88 -5.24
C MET A 188 -11.86 -10.63 -4.20
N THR A 189 -11.96 -11.34 -3.09
CA THR A 189 -10.92 -11.33 -2.05
C THR A 189 -10.31 -12.71 -1.90
N VAL A 190 -9.11 -12.72 -1.35
CA VAL A 190 -8.43 -13.95 -0.98
C VAL A 190 -8.17 -13.88 0.51
N ASN A 191 -8.59 -14.92 1.24
CA ASN A 191 -8.37 -15.01 2.67
C ASN A 191 -6.99 -15.58 2.94
N ALA A 192 -6.35 -15.06 3.98
CA ALA A 192 -5.04 -15.51 4.42
C ALA A 192 -4.94 -15.55 5.94
N ASP A 193 -4.06 -16.40 6.47
CA ASP A 193 -3.82 -16.57 7.91
C ASP A 193 -2.59 -15.81 8.43
N TYR A 194 -2.00 -14.92 7.62
CA TYR A 194 -0.99 -14.00 8.14
C TYR A 194 -1.59 -13.12 9.24
N SER A 195 -0.77 -12.67 10.18
CA SER A 195 -1.22 -11.73 11.20
C SER A 195 -1.35 -10.31 10.65
N GLY A 196 -2.20 -9.50 11.28
CA GLY A 196 -2.40 -8.10 10.95
C GLY A 196 -3.05 -7.33 12.08
N ALA A 197 -2.92 -6.00 12.05
CA ALA A 197 -3.58 -5.09 12.99
C ALA A 197 -4.18 -3.90 12.25
N GLY A 198 -4.99 -3.08 12.95
CA GLY A 198 -5.41 -1.78 12.43
C GLY A 198 -4.20 -1.00 11.90
N GLY A 199 -4.32 -0.29 10.78
CA GLY A 199 -3.20 0.36 10.09
C GLY A 199 -2.50 -0.48 9.00
N SER A 200 -2.68 -1.81 9.01
CA SER A 200 -2.18 -2.69 7.94
C SER A 200 -3.04 -2.65 6.68
N SER A 201 -4.18 -1.94 6.71
CA SER A 201 -5.02 -1.71 5.54
C SER A 201 -4.24 -0.97 4.46
N GLY A 202 -4.31 -1.47 3.22
CA GLY A 202 -3.60 -0.92 2.07
C GLY A 202 -2.16 -1.43 1.92
N ALA A 203 -1.71 -2.30 2.82
CA ALA A 203 -0.40 -2.92 2.73
C ALA A 203 -0.30 -3.88 1.54
N PRO A 204 0.86 -3.95 0.86
CA PRO A 204 1.09 -4.98 -0.14
C PRO A 204 1.18 -6.36 0.51
N VAL A 205 0.63 -7.35 -0.18
CA VAL A 205 0.81 -8.78 0.11
C VAL A 205 1.76 -9.36 -0.92
N PHE A 206 2.91 -9.84 -0.46
CA PHE A 206 3.94 -10.43 -1.31
C PHE A 206 3.82 -11.95 -1.36
N ARG A 207 4.08 -12.54 -2.52
CA ARG A 207 4.28 -13.98 -2.66
C ARG A 207 5.66 -14.35 -2.12
N GLY A 208 5.70 -15.36 -1.26
CA GLY A 208 6.91 -15.76 -0.55
C GLY A 208 8.04 -16.22 -1.48
N GLU A 209 7.70 -16.92 -2.58
CA GLU A 209 8.69 -17.51 -3.48
C GLU A 209 9.44 -16.49 -4.33
N ASN A 210 8.74 -15.47 -4.84
CA ASN A 210 9.31 -14.52 -5.81
C ASN A 210 9.40 -13.08 -5.29
N GLY A 211 8.85 -12.79 -4.11
CA GLY A 211 8.86 -11.45 -3.52
C GLY A 211 8.07 -10.41 -4.32
N LYS A 212 7.14 -10.82 -5.17
CA LYS A 212 6.28 -9.91 -5.96
C LYS A 212 4.92 -9.75 -5.29
N VAL A 213 4.28 -8.60 -5.52
CA VAL A 213 2.97 -8.29 -4.93
C VAL A 213 1.87 -9.08 -5.64
N VAL A 214 1.09 -9.86 -4.88
CA VAL A 214 -0.09 -10.59 -5.37
C VAL A 214 -1.41 -9.89 -5.04
N GLY A 215 -1.36 -8.85 -4.20
CA GLY A 215 -2.55 -8.06 -3.89
C GLY A 215 -2.34 -7.02 -2.81
N THR A 216 -3.44 -6.37 -2.44
CA THR A 216 -3.48 -5.31 -1.42
C THR A 216 -4.37 -5.75 -0.27
N ASN A 217 -3.81 -5.73 0.94
CA ASN A 217 -4.52 -6.11 2.16
C ASN A 217 -5.68 -5.16 2.46
N VAL A 218 -6.85 -5.73 2.72
CA VAL A 218 -8.09 -5.03 3.04
C VAL A 218 -8.76 -5.65 4.26
N HIS A 219 -9.70 -4.93 4.86
CA HIS A 219 -10.40 -5.44 6.03
C HIS A 219 -11.58 -6.33 5.62
N GLY A 220 -11.50 -7.64 5.90
CA GLY A 220 -12.52 -8.63 5.54
C GLY A 220 -13.69 -8.78 6.50
N GLY A 221 -13.63 -8.15 7.68
CA GLY A 221 -14.60 -8.30 8.77
C GLY A 221 -13.91 -8.57 10.12
N LYS A 222 -14.69 -8.89 11.15
CA LYS A 222 -14.14 -9.26 12.46
C LYS A 222 -13.37 -10.58 12.29
N GLU A 223 -12.04 -10.50 12.36
CA GLU A 223 -11.09 -11.62 12.42
C GLU A 223 -10.67 -12.26 11.08
N VAL A 224 -11.20 -11.83 9.94
CA VAL A 224 -10.75 -12.33 8.63
C VAL A 224 -9.84 -11.30 7.95
N LEU A 225 -8.58 -11.68 7.78
CA LEU A 225 -7.63 -10.95 6.95
C LEU A 225 -7.75 -11.43 5.51
N CYS A 226 -7.87 -10.46 4.60
CA CYS A 226 -8.04 -10.74 3.19
C CYS A 226 -7.39 -9.65 2.35
N PHE A 227 -7.19 -9.92 1.08
CA PHE A 227 -6.65 -8.95 0.14
C PHE A 227 -7.41 -8.98 -1.17
N VAL A 228 -7.44 -7.84 -1.86
CA VAL A 228 -7.84 -7.77 -3.27
C VAL A 228 -6.65 -8.16 -4.15
N THR A 229 -6.87 -9.01 -5.14
CA THR A 229 -5.81 -9.55 -5.99
C THR A 229 -5.27 -8.51 -6.99
N VAL A 230 -4.08 -8.76 -7.53
CA VAL A 230 -3.54 -8.00 -8.66
C VAL A 230 -4.50 -7.97 -9.85
N SER A 231 -5.13 -9.09 -10.21
CA SER A 231 -6.12 -9.12 -11.29
C SER A 231 -7.29 -8.18 -11.03
N TRP A 232 -7.79 -8.14 -9.80
CA TRP A 232 -8.88 -7.24 -9.40
C TRP A 232 -8.47 -5.76 -9.46
N ILE A 233 -7.27 -5.45 -8.97
CA ILE A 233 -6.71 -4.10 -9.03
C ILE A 233 -6.58 -3.66 -10.49
N GLN A 234 -6.01 -4.52 -11.34
CA GLN A 234 -5.82 -4.27 -12.76
C GLN A 234 -7.16 -4.03 -13.47
N ASP A 235 -8.16 -4.87 -13.24
CA ASP A 235 -9.48 -4.71 -13.85
C ASP A 235 -10.21 -3.46 -13.33
N THR A 236 -10.01 -3.10 -12.07
CA THR A 236 -10.52 -1.84 -11.50
C THR A 236 -9.91 -0.64 -12.24
N LEU A 237 -8.59 -0.60 -12.39
CA LEU A 237 -7.90 0.49 -13.08
C LEU A 237 -8.27 0.58 -14.56
N ARG A 238 -8.36 -0.55 -15.27
CA ARG A 238 -8.80 -0.61 -16.68
C ARG A 238 -10.18 -0.02 -16.89
N ASN A 239 -11.05 -0.14 -15.90
CA ASN A 239 -12.43 0.31 -16.02
C ASN A 239 -12.63 1.80 -15.75
N LEU A 240 -11.60 2.50 -15.28
CA LEU A 240 -11.60 3.94 -15.10
C LEU A 240 -11.77 4.64 -16.45
N GLN A 241 -12.54 5.74 -16.45
CA GLN A 241 -12.84 6.47 -17.68
C GLN A 241 -11.59 7.02 -18.37
N GLU A 242 -10.60 7.48 -17.61
CA GLU A 242 -9.34 7.99 -18.17
C GLU A 242 -8.54 6.89 -18.87
N VAL A 243 -8.51 5.68 -18.30
CA VAL A 243 -7.81 4.54 -18.89
C VAL A 243 -8.54 4.06 -20.14
N LYS A 244 -9.89 4.01 -20.12
CA LYS A 244 -10.69 3.72 -21.31
C LYS A 244 -10.45 4.72 -22.46
N LYS A 245 -10.15 5.98 -22.14
CA LYS A 245 -9.83 7.02 -23.13
C LYS A 245 -8.39 6.96 -23.65
N SER A 246 -7.48 6.31 -22.92
CA SER A 246 -6.05 6.23 -23.29
C SER A 246 -5.79 5.37 -24.54
N GLY A 247 -6.73 4.50 -24.92
CA GLY A 247 -6.55 3.56 -26.03
C GLY A 247 -5.66 2.35 -25.68
N LEU A 248 -5.29 2.17 -24.41
CA LEU A 248 -4.61 0.96 -23.94
C LEU A 248 -5.44 -0.28 -24.26
N GLY A 249 -4.75 -1.34 -24.71
CA GLY A 249 -5.38 -2.61 -25.03
C GLY A 249 -5.99 -3.30 -23.80
N PRO A 250 -6.90 -4.27 -23.99
CA PRO A 250 -7.60 -4.95 -22.90
C PRO A 250 -6.66 -5.77 -21.99
N ASN A 251 -5.42 -6.02 -22.44
CA ASN A 251 -4.42 -6.78 -21.71
C ASN A 251 -3.35 -5.91 -21.01
N ALA A 252 -3.51 -4.57 -21.00
CA ALA A 252 -2.56 -3.67 -20.36
C ALA A 252 -2.35 -4.03 -18.88
N THR A 253 -1.09 -4.13 -18.48
CA THR A 253 -0.61 -4.39 -17.10
C THR A 253 -0.88 -3.20 -16.19
N ILE A 254 -0.76 -3.40 -14.87
CA ILE A 254 -0.92 -2.29 -13.92
C ILE A 254 0.16 -1.23 -14.19
N GLU A 255 1.38 -1.67 -14.42
CA GLU A 255 2.54 -0.83 -14.74
C GLU A 255 2.28 0.05 -15.97
N GLU A 256 1.84 -0.54 -17.08
CA GLU A 256 1.51 0.20 -18.32
C GLU A 256 0.39 1.22 -18.10
N ILE A 257 -0.63 0.87 -17.31
CA ILE A 257 -1.74 1.77 -16.97
C ILE A 257 -1.23 2.94 -16.13
N LEU A 258 -0.45 2.66 -15.08
CA LEU A 258 0.11 3.68 -14.19
C LEU A 258 1.01 4.65 -14.94
N GLU A 259 1.89 4.14 -15.81
CA GLU A 259 2.80 4.97 -16.60
C GLU A 259 2.04 5.82 -17.63
N SER A 260 1.13 5.21 -18.38
CA SER A 260 0.46 5.90 -19.50
C SER A 260 -0.60 6.89 -19.02
N CYS A 261 -1.32 6.57 -17.95
CA CYS A 261 -2.53 7.31 -17.54
C CYS A 261 -2.32 8.20 -16.33
N PHE A 262 -1.35 7.89 -15.45
CA PHE A 262 -1.25 8.56 -14.14
C PHE A 262 0.10 9.24 -13.90
N ALA A 263 1.18 8.64 -14.39
CA ALA A 263 2.52 9.22 -14.29
C ALA A 263 2.62 10.49 -15.14
N LEU A 264 2.09 10.44 -16.37
CA LEU A 264 2.15 11.50 -17.37
C LEU A 264 1.06 12.58 -17.25
N LEU A 265 0.15 12.49 -16.28
CA LEU A 265 -0.74 13.60 -15.97
C LEU A 265 0.13 14.79 -15.57
N LYS A 266 0.20 15.76 -16.49
CA LYS A 266 0.90 17.03 -16.32
C LYS A 266 0.49 17.62 -14.98
N SER A 267 1.49 18.16 -14.29
CA SER A 267 1.40 19.02 -13.12
C SER A 267 -0.03 19.43 -12.80
N ASP A 268 -0.53 18.97 -11.65
CA ASP A 268 -1.79 19.43 -11.07
C ASP A 268 -1.94 20.93 -11.31
N GLU A 269 -2.87 21.29 -12.20
CA GLU A 269 -3.30 22.68 -12.30
C GLU A 269 -3.69 23.13 -10.90
N ALA A 270 -3.21 24.31 -10.56
CA ALA A 270 -3.46 24.98 -9.31
C ALA A 270 -4.92 24.76 -8.86
N GLY A 271 -5.08 24.50 -7.56
CA GLY A 271 -6.39 24.41 -6.91
C GLY A 271 -7.31 25.57 -7.30
N PRO A 272 -8.62 25.42 -7.08
CA PRO A 272 -9.64 26.27 -7.68
C PRO A 272 -9.28 27.75 -7.52
N SER A 273 -8.89 28.38 -8.63
CA SER A 273 -8.69 29.82 -8.72
C SER A 273 -10.02 30.46 -8.36
N SER A 274 -10.12 30.97 -7.14
CA SER A 274 -11.18 31.88 -6.74
C SER A 274 -11.21 33.02 -7.76
N ARG A 275 -12.23 33.03 -8.63
CA ARG A 275 -12.58 34.23 -9.40
C ARG A 275 -12.91 35.30 -8.38
N ILE A 276 -11.95 36.18 -8.13
CA ILE A 276 -12.22 37.49 -7.57
C ILE A 276 -12.96 38.25 -8.66
N THR A 277 -14.29 38.22 -8.63
CA THR A 277 -15.08 39.25 -9.29
C THR A 277 -14.97 40.51 -8.44
N SER A 278 -14.09 41.42 -8.83
CA SER A 278 -14.17 42.81 -8.39
C SER A 278 -15.48 43.41 -8.91
N PRO A 279 -16.28 44.11 -8.09
CA PRO A 279 -17.31 44.99 -8.62
C PRO A 279 -16.62 46.22 -9.22
N SER A 280 -16.83 46.44 -10.50
CA SER A 280 -16.56 47.71 -11.16
C SER A 280 -17.57 48.76 -10.70
N SER A 281 -17.04 49.91 -10.25
CA SER A 281 -17.62 51.27 -10.24
C SER A 281 -19.01 51.48 -9.65
#